data_AF-I1C7P3-F1
#
_entry.id   AF-I1C7P3-F1
#
_cell.length_a   1.000
_cell.length_b   1.000
_cell.length_c   1.000
_cell.angle_alpha   90.00
_cell.angle_beta   90.00
_cell.angle_gamma   90.00
#
_symmetry.space_group_name_H-M   'P 1'
#
loop_
_entity.id
_entity.type
_entity.pdbx_description
1 polymer ?
#
loop_
_entity_poly.entity_id
_entity_poly.type
_entity_poly.pdbx_seq_one_letter_code
_entity_poly.pdbx_strand_id
1 'polypeptide(L)'
;MPTYQSPNGEVVRVALMSINCDMPAARKVAGYMGAMATKACNKCSTAFGRLSTGTRSSKPNFSDFDDENWVQRTWEQQRVDAYDWLTATHKAQQEEKQASSGTKWSEVHRLPYFDVVRYVTVDPMHNLFLGTPKKMIEVWQDFGLLDSTDFSAMATESTTIIIPRQYTKLSEGKISGAFANMKSDEWRTWVVALSPFLLKQRLSGEHFVNWLRYVDAVKLVTGPSITVEDIDTAHLLMKNFGKTCVELYGESMPTPNMHMHLHLKESFLDFGPSYSFWLYGFERLNGDMKDININFKTGFETTYATMFIQNVHTQDLVYSLHSFINSTNEDMLLLTKFIEEIGEVTNDESGLTPFDYSRFIDGPSLFNSTITGSEPLPPTSYPLKFNKKTELICHEHYDALKNYYMNTYAPMTTNTYIDTTIHSFKKITLLGQLYQSASDNSLSSSPSSFIQAIVDNQLRIGQISYFFTHSFGNNTHYFAFVNWYSHATQHFPTFDGTGIQVWKNQYKPVSRLSILPIHRIYNPAAVKPYIDNNILTLSLPRKIYM
;
A
#
# COMPACT_ATOMS: atom_id res chain seq x y z
N MET A 1 -15.41 16.27 28.80
CA MET A 1 -15.69 15.18 29.75
C MET A 1 -14.67 15.27 30.89
N PRO A 2 -15.07 15.05 32.16
CA PRO A 2 -14.12 14.95 33.27
C PRO A 2 -13.14 13.78 33.06
N THR A 3 -11.85 14.01 33.24
CA THR A 3 -10.82 12.97 33.28
C THR A 3 -10.07 13.06 34.61
N TYR A 4 -9.26 12.05 34.94
CA TYR A 4 -8.41 12.09 36.15
C TYR A 4 -7.47 13.31 36.17
N GLN A 5 -6.93 13.69 35.01
CA GLN A 5 -6.05 14.85 34.84
C GLN A 5 -6.82 16.19 34.77
N SER A 6 -8.09 16.16 34.32
CA SER A 6 -8.96 17.34 34.25
C SER A 6 -10.32 17.07 34.92
N PRO A 7 -10.42 17.16 36.26
CA PRO A 7 -11.62 16.84 37.04
C PRO A 7 -12.82 17.74 36.73
N ASN A 8 -12.56 18.95 36.26
CA ASN A 8 -13.60 19.91 35.85
C ASN A 8 -14.08 19.67 34.41
N GLY A 9 -13.48 18.70 33.72
CA GLY A 9 -13.69 18.42 32.31
C GLY A 9 -13.04 19.43 31.37
N GLU A 10 -12.73 18.95 30.15
CA GLU A 10 -12.20 19.79 29.08
C GLU A 10 -13.23 20.02 27.97
N VAL A 11 -13.16 21.22 27.38
CA VAL A 11 -13.87 21.58 26.16
C VAL A 11 -13.10 20.97 24.99
N VAL A 12 -13.65 19.91 24.39
CA VAL A 12 -13.10 19.28 23.19
C VAL A 12 -13.87 19.80 21.97
N ARG A 13 -13.14 20.27 20.95
CA ARG A 13 -13.72 20.60 19.65
C ARG A 13 -13.47 19.42 18.71
N VAL A 14 -14.55 18.84 18.19
CA VAL A 14 -14.48 17.70 17.25
C VAL A 14 -15.01 18.15 15.90
N ALA A 15 -14.30 17.82 14.83
CA ALA A 15 -14.74 18.01 13.46
C ALA A 15 -14.66 16.68 12.70
N LEU A 16 -15.68 16.39 11.90
CA LEU A 16 -15.67 15.26 10.98
C LEU A 16 -14.83 15.62 9.76
N MET A 17 -13.73 14.90 9.54
CA MET A 17 -12.78 15.21 8.45
C MET A 17 -13.10 14.50 7.15
N SER A 18 -13.49 13.23 7.20
CA SER A 18 -13.86 12.47 6.01
C SER A 18 -14.81 11.32 6.34
N ILE A 19 -15.49 10.84 5.30
CA ILE A 19 -16.25 9.59 5.29
C ILE A 19 -15.50 8.62 4.38
N ASN A 20 -14.88 7.61 5.00
CA ASN A 20 -14.15 6.56 4.30
C ASN A 20 -14.91 5.25 4.50
N CYS A 21 -15.51 4.73 3.43
CA CYS A 21 -16.22 3.46 3.43
C CYS A 21 -16.35 2.91 2.00
N ASP A 22 -16.85 1.69 1.85
CA ASP A 22 -17.15 1.16 0.53
C ASP A 22 -18.22 2.00 -0.19
N MET A 23 -18.26 1.93 -1.52
CA MET A 23 -19.14 2.78 -2.32
C MET A 23 -20.64 2.67 -1.95
N PRO A 24 -21.19 1.47 -1.65
CA PRO A 24 -22.56 1.35 -1.13
C PRO A 24 -22.79 2.07 0.21
N ALA A 25 -21.88 1.94 1.19
CA ALA A 25 -22.01 2.63 2.47
C ALA A 25 -21.83 4.14 2.31
N ALA A 26 -20.85 4.57 1.51
CA ALA A 26 -20.58 5.99 1.24
C ALA A 26 -21.82 6.70 0.71
N ARG A 27 -22.52 6.07 -0.24
CA ARG A 27 -23.78 6.60 -0.78
C ARG A 27 -24.87 6.72 0.27
N LYS A 28 -25.02 5.72 1.15
CA LYS A 28 -26.03 5.77 2.22
C LYS A 28 -25.72 6.85 3.26
N VAL A 29 -24.48 6.90 3.73
CA VAL A 29 -24.03 7.85 4.77
C VAL A 29 -24.08 9.28 4.25
N ALA A 30 -23.73 9.51 2.99
CA ALA A 30 -23.62 10.84 2.41
C ALA A 30 -24.85 11.29 1.60
N GLY A 31 -25.94 10.51 1.60
CA GLY A 31 -27.18 10.90 0.94
C GLY A 31 -27.14 10.84 -0.59
N TYR A 32 -26.41 9.90 -1.19
CA TYR A 32 -26.40 9.67 -2.64
C TYR A 32 -27.21 8.44 -3.05
N MET A 33 -27.65 8.44 -4.30
CA MET A 33 -28.35 7.31 -4.90
C MET A 33 -27.41 6.13 -5.24
N GLY A 34 -27.98 4.93 -5.33
CA GLY A 34 -27.25 3.69 -5.63
C GLY A 34 -26.68 3.63 -7.05
N ALA A 35 -25.85 2.62 -7.32
CA ALA A 35 -25.16 2.43 -8.60
C ALA A 35 -26.09 2.34 -9.82
N MET A 36 -27.36 1.97 -9.65
CA MET A 36 -28.35 1.84 -10.72
C MET A 36 -29.11 3.14 -11.02
N ALA A 37 -28.82 4.24 -10.32
CA ALA A 37 -29.47 5.52 -10.54
C ALA A 37 -29.00 6.20 -11.82
N THR A 38 -29.80 7.13 -12.35
CA THR A 38 -29.43 7.93 -13.52
C THR A 38 -28.26 8.85 -13.19
N LYS A 39 -28.19 9.38 -11.96
CA LYS A 39 -27.01 10.07 -11.41
C LYS A 39 -26.39 9.21 -10.30
N ALA A 40 -25.61 8.20 -10.71
CA ALA A 40 -25.06 7.20 -9.81
C ALA A 40 -23.75 7.63 -9.10
N CYS A 41 -23.09 8.68 -9.58
CA CYS A 41 -21.82 9.16 -9.04
C CYS A 41 -22.05 10.22 -7.94
N ASN A 42 -21.24 10.12 -6.88
CA ASN A 42 -21.22 11.09 -5.77
C ASN A 42 -20.24 12.25 -6.01
N LYS A 43 -19.41 12.20 -7.06
CA LYS A 43 -18.41 13.22 -7.39
C LYS A 43 -18.85 14.08 -8.58
N CYS A 44 -19.33 13.46 -9.66
CA CYS A 44 -19.96 14.16 -10.78
C CYS A 44 -21.49 13.99 -10.79
N SER A 45 -22.14 14.92 -11.48
CA SER A 45 -23.60 14.98 -11.68
C SER A 45 -24.03 14.43 -13.05
N THR A 46 -23.09 13.82 -13.78
CA THR A 46 -23.32 13.20 -15.10
C THR A 46 -24.51 12.24 -15.03
N ALA A 47 -25.43 12.41 -15.99
CA ALA A 47 -26.55 11.50 -16.18
C ALA A 47 -26.10 10.33 -17.04
N PHE A 48 -26.05 9.14 -16.45
CA PHE A 48 -25.66 7.92 -17.14
C PHE A 48 -26.82 7.39 -17.98
N GLY A 49 -26.58 7.29 -19.29
CA GLY A 49 -27.51 6.64 -20.23
C GLY A 49 -27.78 5.17 -19.86
N ARG A 50 -28.75 4.53 -20.49
CA ARG A 50 -29.12 3.13 -20.19
C ARG A 50 -28.70 2.21 -21.33
N LEU A 51 -27.94 1.18 -21.00
CA LEU A 51 -27.63 0.08 -21.90
C LEU A 51 -28.59 -1.07 -21.63
N SER A 52 -29.15 -1.66 -22.69
CA SER A 52 -29.90 -2.91 -22.59
C SER A 52 -28.92 -4.05 -22.28
N THR A 53 -29.25 -4.85 -21.26
CA THR A 53 -28.50 -6.05 -20.88
C THR A 53 -29.33 -7.32 -21.07
N GLY A 54 -30.35 -7.24 -21.92
CA GLY A 54 -31.34 -8.28 -22.16
C GLY A 54 -32.74 -7.69 -22.36
N THR A 55 -33.72 -8.56 -22.58
CA THR A 55 -35.09 -8.20 -23.01
C THR A 55 -35.86 -7.33 -22.00
N ARG A 56 -35.47 -7.35 -20.72
CA ARG A 56 -36.13 -6.59 -19.63
C ARG A 56 -35.17 -6.00 -18.59
N SER A 57 -33.88 -5.95 -18.88
CA SER A 57 -32.87 -5.42 -17.96
C SER A 57 -32.06 -4.31 -18.63
N SER A 58 -31.80 -3.25 -17.87
CA SER A 58 -30.88 -2.20 -18.30
C SER A 58 -29.98 -1.80 -17.14
N LYS A 59 -28.79 -1.30 -17.48
CA LYS A 59 -27.84 -0.74 -16.52
C LYS A 59 -27.34 0.62 -16.98
N PRO A 60 -26.86 1.46 -16.06
CA PRO A 60 -26.21 2.72 -16.44
C PRO A 60 -24.98 2.47 -17.33
N ASN A 61 -24.78 3.34 -18.30
CA ASN A 61 -23.62 3.32 -19.18
C ASN A 61 -22.46 4.05 -18.52
N PHE A 62 -21.42 3.33 -18.10
CA PHE A 62 -20.19 3.89 -17.54
C PHE A 62 -19.04 3.92 -18.55
N SER A 63 -19.33 3.85 -19.86
CA SER A 63 -18.33 3.81 -20.92
C SER A 63 -17.70 5.15 -21.28
N ASP A 64 -18.25 6.25 -20.78
CA ASP A 64 -17.64 7.55 -20.93
C ASP A 64 -16.44 7.66 -19.97
N PHE A 65 -15.28 7.97 -20.53
CA PHE A 65 -14.02 8.23 -19.81
C PHE A 65 -13.41 9.57 -20.24
N ASP A 66 -14.19 10.45 -20.90
CA ASP A 66 -13.81 11.83 -21.23
C ASP A 66 -14.26 12.77 -20.12
N ASP A 67 -13.61 12.63 -18.96
CA ASP A 67 -13.93 13.31 -17.71
C ASP A 67 -13.77 14.83 -17.74
N GLU A 68 -13.07 15.40 -18.74
CA GLU A 68 -13.01 16.85 -18.94
C GLU A 68 -14.39 17.46 -19.25
N ASN A 69 -15.31 16.66 -19.79
CA ASN A 69 -16.67 17.09 -20.11
C ASN A 69 -17.67 16.78 -18.99
N TRP A 70 -17.24 16.16 -17.89
CA TRP A 70 -18.14 15.80 -16.81
C TRP A 70 -18.53 17.01 -15.98
N VAL A 71 -19.83 17.11 -15.72
CA VAL A 71 -20.36 18.16 -14.84
C VAL A 71 -20.10 17.76 -13.39
N GLN A 72 -19.10 18.37 -12.76
CA GLN A 72 -18.76 18.10 -11.36
C GLN A 72 -19.89 18.55 -10.41
N ARG A 73 -20.08 17.84 -9.30
CA ARG A 73 -20.99 18.28 -8.23
C ARG A 73 -20.32 19.39 -7.43
N THR A 74 -21.13 20.33 -6.95
CA THR A 74 -20.71 21.30 -5.92
C THR A 74 -21.41 20.95 -4.61
N TRP A 75 -20.74 21.21 -3.49
CA TRP A 75 -21.29 20.89 -2.18
C TRP A 75 -22.47 21.80 -1.82
N GLU A 76 -22.48 23.03 -2.34
CA GLU A 76 -23.58 23.98 -2.19
C GLU A 76 -24.85 23.43 -2.85
N GLN A 77 -24.76 23.03 -4.11
CA GLN A 77 -25.90 22.46 -4.83
C GLN A 77 -26.35 21.14 -4.18
N GLN A 78 -25.38 20.31 -3.78
CA GLN A 78 -25.67 19.05 -3.10
C GLN A 78 -26.44 19.26 -1.79
N ARG A 79 -26.11 20.30 -1.03
CA ARG A 79 -26.84 20.67 0.19
C ARG A 79 -28.24 21.16 -0.14
N VAL A 80 -28.40 22.04 -1.14
CA VAL A 80 -29.72 22.50 -1.59
C VAL A 80 -30.60 21.31 -1.97
N ASP A 81 -30.11 20.40 -2.81
CA ASP A 81 -30.83 19.21 -3.26
C ASP A 81 -31.24 18.30 -2.09
N ALA A 82 -30.37 18.15 -1.09
CA ALA A 82 -30.65 17.35 0.10
C ALA A 82 -31.73 17.97 0.99
N TYR A 83 -31.71 19.30 1.21
CA TYR A 83 -32.74 20.00 1.96
C TYR A 83 -34.08 20.00 1.22
N ASP A 84 -34.05 20.21 -0.09
CA ASP A 84 -35.22 20.11 -0.97
C ASP A 84 -35.91 18.74 -0.85
N TRP A 85 -35.12 17.67 -0.77
CA TRP A 85 -35.61 16.32 -0.52
C TRP A 85 -36.18 16.18 0.90
N LEU A 86 -35.50 16.74 1.91
CA LEU A 86 -35.94 16.69 3.32
C LEU A 86 -37.29 17.40 3.51
N THR A 87 -37.47 18.57 2.88
CA THR A 87 -38.67 19.40 3.03
C THR A 87 -39.82 18.99 2.12
N ALA A 88 -39.62 18.00 1.25
CA ALA A 88 -40.67 17.49 0.38
C ALA A 88 -41.84 16.91 1.19
N THR A 89 -43.07 17.26 0.82
CA THR A 89 -44.27 16.97 1.61
C THR A 89 -44.69 15.50 1.53
N HIS A 90 -44.40 14.84 0.40
CA HIS A 90 -44.83 13.47 0.13
C HIS A 90 -43.72 12.62 -0.47
N LYS A 91 -43.79 11.31 -0.23
CA LYS A 91 -42.83 10.33 -0.73
C LYS A 91 -42.63 10.37 -2.26
N ALA A 92 -43.68 10.61 -3.03
CA ALA A 92 -43.59 10.74 -4.49
C ALA A 92 -42.70 11.93 -4.91
N GLN A 93 -42.80 13.06 -4.20
CA GLN A 93 -41.97 14.23 -4.45
C GLN A 93 -40.50 13.98 -4.05
N GLN A 94 -40.27 13.23 -2.97
CA GLN A 94 -38.92 12.77 -2.60
C GLN A 94 -38.32 11.86 -3.68
N GLU A 95 -39.11 10.94 -4.23
CA GLU A 95 -38.70 10.03 -5.30
C GLU A 95 -38.37 10.77 -6.60
N GLU A 96 -39.15 11.78 -6.95
CA GLU A 96 -38.87 12.66 -8.10
C GLU A 96 -37.58 13.46 -7.90
N LYS A 97 -37.44 14.13 -6.75
CA LYS A 97 -36.25 14.93 -6.42
C LYS A 97 -34.98 14.08 -6.40
N GLN A 98 -34.99 12.93 -5.74
CA GLN A 98 -33.80 12.06 -5.70
C GLN A 98 -33.47 11.46 -7.08
N ALA A 99 -34.47 11.24 -7.95
CA ALA A 99 -34.24 10.74 -9.31
C ALA A 99 -33.58 11.80 -10.20
N SER A 100 -33.95 13.08 -10.04
CA SER A 100 -33.41 14.18 -10.83
C SER A 100 -32.05 14.68 -10.34
N SER A 101 -31.82 14.75 -9.02
CA SER A 101 -30.56 15.22 -8.42
C SER A 101 -29.55 14.10 -8.16
N GLY A 102 -30.02 12.86 -7.95
CA GLY A 102 -29.19 11.77 -7.43
C GLY A 102 -28.93 11.86 -5.92
N THR A 103 -29.70 12.68 -5.20
CA THR A 103 -29.44 13.07 -3.80
C THR A 103 -30.64 12.81 -2.90
N LYS A 104 -30.36 12.43 -1.65
CA LYS A 104 -31.30 12.30 -0.53
C LYS A 104 -30.76 13.07 0.67
N TRP A 105 -31.62 13.27 1.67
CA TRP A 105 -31.17 13.77 2.96
C TRP A 105 -30.27 12.77 3.69
N SER A 106 -29.30 13.33 4.40
CA SER A 106 -28.45 12.68 5.40
C SER A 106 -28.15 13.70 6.49
N GLU A 107 -27.99 13.24 7.73
CA GLU A 107 -27.63 14.09 8.87
C GLU A 107 -26.29 14.81 8.69
N VAL A 108 -25.41 14.28 7.84
CA VAL A 108 -24.13 14.93 7.49
C VAL A 108 -24.35 16.31 6.87
N HIS A 109 -25.45 16.55 6.15
CA HIS A 109 -25.74 17.85 5.55
C HIS A 109 -26.05 18.95 6.58
N ARG A 110 -26.32 18.59 7.85
CA ARG A 110 -26.45 19.59 8.93
C ARG A 110 -25.13 20.28 9.27
N LEU A 111 -24.00 19.66 8.94
CA LEU A 111 -22.68 20.20 9.24
C LEU A 111 -22.34 21.30 8.20
N PRO A 112 -22.38 22.59 8.58
CA PRO A 112 -22.27 23.67 7.59
C PRO A 112 -20.89 23.73 6.93
N TYR A 113 -19.86 23.20 7.59
CA TYR A 113 -18.48 23.14 7.11
C TYR A 113 -18.17 21.89 6.26
N PHE A 114 -19.05 20.88 6.27
CA PHE A 114 -18.72 19.59 5.66
C PHE A 114 -19.08 19.58 4.18
N ASP A 115 -18.04 19.56 3.34
CA ASP A 115 -18.16 19.35 1.91
C ASP A 115 -18.35 17.85 1.63
N VAL A 116 -19.61 17.43 1.48
CA VAL A 116 -19.99 16.04 1.25
C VAL A 116 -19.61 15.50 -0.15
N VAL A 117 -19.22 16.36 -1.09
CA VAL A 117 -18.70 15.92 -2.39
C VAL A 117 -17.23 15.60 -2.23
N ARG A 118 -16.47 16.50 -1.62
CA ARG A 118 -15.02 16.38 -1.40
C ARG A 118 -14.67 15.34 -0.34
N TYR A 119 -15.29 15.42 0.83
CA TYR A 119 -14.93 14.65 2.02
C TYR A 119 -15.49 13.23 2.08
N VAL A 120 -16.24 12.80 1.07
CA VAL A 120 -16.57 11.38 0.86
C VAL A 120 -15.53 10.79 -0.07
N THR A 121 -14.63 9.97 0.46
CA THR A 121 -13.46 9.49 -0.28
C THR A 121 -13.81 8.33 -1.21
N VAL A 122 -13.00 8.16 -2.25
CA VAL A 122 -12.99 6.94 -3.06
C VAL A 122 -11.96 6.00 -2.47
N ASP A 123 -12.38 5.01 -1.69
CA ASP A 123 -11.44 4.10 -1.03
C ASP A 123 -10.61 3.29 -2.07
N PRO A 124 -9.26 3.44 -2.07
CA PRO A 124 -8.40 2.74 -3.01
C PRO A 124 -8.44 1.22 -2.82
N MET A 125 -8.66 0.71 -1.60
CA MET A 125 -8.69 -0.73 -1.36
C MET A 125 -9.85 -1.41 -2.11
N HIS A 126 -11.07 -0.94 -1.91
CA HIS A 126 -12.25 -1.50 -2.58
C HIS A 126 -12.24 -1.21 -4.08
N ASN A 127 -11.80 -0.02 -4.47
CA ASN A 127 -11.84 0.41 -5.86
C ASN A 127 -10.75 -0.30 -6.71
N LEU A 128 -9.48 -0.24 -6.29
CA LEU A 128 -8.34 -0.78 -7.05
C LEU A 128 -8.11 -2.29 -6.84
N PHE A 129 -8.48 -2.84 -5.68
CA PHE A 129 -8.14 -4.22 -5.32
C PHE A 129 -9.34 -5.14 -5.12
N LEU A 130 -10.59 -4.70 -5.25
CA LEU A 130 -11.75 -5.62 -5.22
C LEU A 130 -12.62 -5.51 -6.46
N GLY A 131 -12.85 -4.29 -6.95
CA GLY A 131 -13.71 -4.04 -8.10
C GLY A 131 -13.12 -4.51 -9.43
N THR A 132 -12.13 -3.76 -9.91
CA THR A 132 -11.58 -3.89 -11.25
C THR A 132 -10.86 -5.21 -11.53
N PRO A 133 -9.91 -5.70 -10.70
CA PRO A 133 -9.17 -6.92 -11.03
C PRO A 133 -10.06 -8.15 -11.15
N LYS A 134 -11.04 -8.29 -10.23
CA LYS A 134 -12.04 -9.36 -10.30
C LYS A 134 -12.84 -9.27 -11.60
N LYS A 135 -13.32 -8.07 -11.96
CA LYS A 135 -14.08 -7.89 -13.19
C LYS A 135 -13.28 -8.25 -14.44
N MET A 136 -11.98 -7.95 -14.47
CA MET A 136 -11.13 -8.28 -15.60
C MET A 136 -10.95 -9.79 -15.79
N ILE A 137 -10.82 -10.57 -14.71
CA ILE A 137 -10.81 -12.04 -14.79
C ILE A 137 -12.10 -12.55 -15.42
N GLU A 138 -13.26 -12.07 -14.95
CA GLU A 138 -14.58 -12.44 -15.51
C GLU A 138 -14.67 -12.11 -17.01
N VAL A 139 -14.24 -10.91 -17.41
CA VAL A 139 -14.24 -10.48 -18.82
C VAL A 139 -13.35 -11.37 -19.67
N TRP A 140 -12.15 -11.71 -19.20
CA TRP A 140 -11.26 -12.57 -19.97
C TRP A 140 -11.80 -13.99 -20.13
N GLN A 141 -12.55 -14.50 -19.15
CA GLN A 141 -13.28 -15.77 -19.29
C GLN A 141 -14.44 -15.66 -20.28
N ASP A 142 -15.27 -14.62 -20.16
CA ASP A 142 -16.45 -14.40 -21.01
C ASP A 142 -16.08 -14.28 -22.50
N PHE A 143 -14.91 -13.69 -22.79
CA PHE A 143 -14.38 -13.54 -24.14
C PHE A 143 -13.52 -14.72 -24.60
N GLY A 144 -13.37 -15.78 -23.78
CA GLY A 144 -12.56 -16.95 -24.12
C GLY A 144 -11.05 -16.66 -24.24
N LEU A 145 -10.57 -15.59 -23.58
CA LEU A 145 -9.16 -15.20 -23.53
C LEU A 145 -8.39 -15.96 -22.44
N LEU A 146 -9.09 -16.45 -21.41
CA LEU A 146 -8.54 -17.31 -20.37
C LEU A 146 -9.53 -18.41 -20.03
N ASP A 147 -9.01 -19.62 -19.80
CA ASP A 147 -9.80 -20.77 -19.39
C ASP A 147 -9.26 -21.49 -18.15
N SER A 148 -9.88 -22.61 -17.78
CA SER A 148 -9.47 -23.42 -16.63
C SER A 148 -8.07 -24.04 -16.77
N THR A 149 -7.63 -24.31 -18.00
CA THR A 149 -6.26 -24.76 -18.29
C THR A 149 -5.25 -23.65 -18.06
N ASP A 150 -5.56 -22.42 -18.47
CA ASP A 150 -4.73 -21.25 -18.17
C ASP A 150 -4.59 -21.00 -16.67
N PHE A 151 -5.70 -21.06 -15.93
CA PHE A 151 -5.71 -20.90 -14.47
C PHE A 151 -4.87 -21.97 -13.76
N SER A 152 -4.94 -23.21 -14.22
CA SER A 152 -4.13 -24.31 -13.69
C SER A 152 -2.64 -24.09 -13.97
N ALA A 153 -2.29 -23.67 -15.19
CA ALA A 153 -0.91 -23.36 -15.56
C ALA A 153 -0.37 -22.16 -14.77
N MET A 154 -1.19 -21.12 -14.54
CA MET A 154 -0.82 -19.96 -13.71
C MET A 154 -0.59 -20.37 -12.26
N ALA A 155 -1.40 -21.28 -11.72
CA ALA A 155 -1.23 -21.79 -10.36
C ALA A 155 0.15 -22.45 -10.21
N THR A 156 0.50 -23.38 -11.11
CA THR A 156 1.81 -24.02 -11.11
C THR A 156 2.95 -23.00 -11.28
N GLU A 157 2.84 -22.09 -12.24
CA GLU A 157 3.87 -21.08 -12.50
C GLU A 157 4.06 -20.12 -11.32
N SER A 158 2.99 -19.78 -10.60
CA SER A 158 3.04 -18.88 -9.45
C SER A 158 3.96 -19.38 -8.34
N THR A 159 4.15 -20.70 -8.21
CA THR A 159 5.04 -21.30 -7.21
C THR A 159 6.52 -20.98 -7.45
N THR A 160 6.87 -20.64 -8.70
CA THR A 160 8.22 -20.26 -9.11
C THR A 160 8.52 -18.78 -8.89
N ILE A 161 7.48 -17.97 -8.64
CA ILE A 161 7.60 -16.53 -8.43
C ILE A 161 7.83 -16.29 -6.94
N ILE A 162 8.98 -15.74 -6.62
CA ILE A 162 9.38 -15.37 -5.27
C ILE A 162 8.92 -13.95 -5.02
N ILE A 163 7.95 -13.79 -4.12
CA ILE A 163 7.45 -12.49 -3.68
C ILE A 163 7.86 -12.22 -2.23
N PRO A 164 8.19 -10.98 -1.86
CA PRO A 164 8.47 -10.61 -0.48
C PRO A 164 7.33 -11.00 0.46
N ARG A 165 7.65 -11.44 1.68
CA ARG A 165 6.69 -11.98 2.66
C ARG A 165 5.53 -11.03 3.05
N GLN A 166 5.66 -9.75 2.73
CA GLN A 166 4.67 -8.71 3.02
C GLN A 166 3.53 -8.66 1.99
N TYR A 167 3.73 -9.32 0.86
CA TYR A 167 2.69 -9.59 -0.13
C TYR A 167 2.04 -10.91 0.20
N THR A 168 0.70 -10.92 0.27
CA THR A 168 -0.04 -12.13 0.62
C THR A 168 0.19 -13.21 -0.43
N LYS A 169 0.70 -14.36 0.00
CA LYS A 169 0.87 -15.53 -0.87
C LYS A 169 -0.49 -16.04 -1.29
N LEU A 170 -0.74 -16.08 -2.60
CA LEU A 170 -1.91 -16.74 -3.16
C LEU A 170 -1.71 -18.25 -3.13
N SER A 171 -2.74 -18.99 -2.73
CA SER A 171 -2.72 -20.44 -2.84
C SER A 171 -2.98 -20.89 -4.27
N GLU A 172 -2.36 -21.99 -4.67
CA GLU A 172 -2.57 -22.59 -6.00
C GLU A 172 -4.04 -22.87 -6.26
N GLY A 173 -4.78 -23.37 -5.26
CA GLY A 173 -6.22 -23.63 -5.35
C GLY A 173 -7.07 -22.39 -5.61
N LYS A 174 -6.66 -21.21 -5.16
CA LYS A 174 -7.36 -19.96 -5.49
C LYS A 174 -7.12 -19.57 -6.95
N ILE A 175 -5.88 -19.69 -7.42
CA ILE A 175 -5.54 -19.34 -8.81
C ILE A 175 -6.21 -20.32 -9.78
N SER A 176 -6.08 -21.63 -9.56
CA SER A 176 -6.70 -22.66 -10.40
C SER A 176 -8.23 -22.63 -10.33
N GLY A 177 -8.80 -22.23 -9.19
CA GLY A 177 -10.23 -21.97 -8.99
C GLY A 177 -10.69 -20.61 -9.54
N ALA A 178 -10.06 -20.08 -10.58
CA ALA A 178 -10.40 -18.81 -11.23
C ALA A 178 -10.51 -17.63 -10.24
N PHE A 179 -9.58 -17.55 -9.28
CA PHE A 179 -9.46 -16.46 -8.31
C PHE A 179 -10.70 -16.28 -7.40
N ALA A 180 -11.50 -17.34 -7.22
CA ALA A 180 -12.69 -17.31 -6.39
C ALA A 180 -12.39 -16.92 -4.92
N ASN A 181 -13.24 -16.07 -4.35
CA ASN A 181 -13.20 -15.64 -2.95
C ASN A 181 -11.87 -15.01 -2.50
N MET A 182 -11.14 -14.37 -3.42
CA MET A 182 -9.96 -13.59 -3.06
C MET A 182 -10.29 -12.35 -2.25
N LYS A 183 -9.50 -12.10 -1.21
CA LYS A 183 -9.52 -10.89 -0.38
C LYS A 183 -8.78 -9.75 -1.07
N SER A 184 -9.01 -8.51 -0.62
CA SER A 184 -8.38 -7.32 -1.18
C SER A 184 -6.84 -7.37 -1.18
N ASP A 185 -6.19 -7.86 -0.12
CA ASP A 185 -4.71 -7.94 -0.10
C ASP A 185 -4.15 -9.04 -1.03
N GLU A 186 -4.95 -10.07 -1.32
CA GLU A 186 -4.61 -11.09 -2.32
C GLU A 186 -4.71 -10.50 -3.73
N TRP A 187 -5.77 -9.74 -4.00
CA TRP A 187 -5.91 -9.02 -5.27
C TRP A 187 -4.85 -7.95 -5.46
N ARG A 188 -4.43 -7.26 -4.39
CA ARG A 188 -3.27 -6.37 -4.43
C ARG A 188 -2.02 -7.11 -4.90
N THR A 189 -1.74 -8.28 -4.33
CA THR A 189 -0.62 -9.12 -4.75
C THR A 189 -0.76 -9.59 -6.20
N TRP A 190 -1.97 -9.99 -6.61
CA TRP A 190 -2.26 -10.33 -7.99
C TRP A 190 -1.92 -9.19 -8.94
N VAL A 191 -2.47 -7.99 -8.70
CA VAL A 191 -2.31 -6.82 -9.57
C VAL A 191 -0.82 -6.44 -9.67
N VAL A 192 -0.15 -6.16 -8.56
CA VAL A 192 1.18 -5.50 -8.62
C VAL A 192 2.35 -6.48 -8.78
N ALA A 193 2.19 -7.74 -8.39
CA ALA A 193 3.31 -8.68 -8.30
C ALA A 193 3.18 -9.90 -9.21
N LEU A 194 1.99 -10.51 -9.35
CA LEU A 194 1.85 -11.79 -10.06
C LEU A 194 1.37 -11.64 -11.50
N SER A 195 0.35 -10.82 -11.74
CA SER A 195 -0.29 -10.68 -13.05
C SER A 195 0.66 -10.25 -14.17
N PRO A 196 1.70 -9.40 -13.97
CA PRO A 196 2.64 -9.08 -15.04
C PRO A 196 3.43 -10.30 -15.53
N PHE A 197 3.78 -11.23 -14.63
CA PHE A 197 4.44 -12.48 -15.01
C PHE A 197 3.45 -13.47 -15.62
N LEU A 198 2.33 -13.69 -14.92
CA LEU A 198 1.41 -14.78 -15.21
C LEU A 198 0.54 -14.51 -16.44
N LEU A 199 0.23 -13.26 -16.77
CA LEU A 199 -0.58 -12.95 -17.96
C LEU A 199 0.26 -12.80 -19.23
N LYS A 200 1.58 -12.59 -19.13
CA LYS A 200 2.43 -12.26 -20.29
C LYS A 200 2.39 -13.30 -21.42
N GLN A 201 2.28 -14.57 -21.07
CA GLN A 201 2.25 -15.67 -22.05
C GLN A 201 0.83 -16.10 -22.42
N ARG A 202 -0.20 -15.48 -21.84
CA ARG A 202 -1.60 -15.92 -21.92
C ARG A 202 -2.50 -14.87 -22.56
N LEU A 203 -2.29 -13.59 -22.21
CA LEU A 203 -2.91 -12.46 -22.89
C LEU A 203 -1.95 -11.88 -23.92
N SER A 204 -2.45 -11.69 -25.14
CA SER A 204 -1.66 -11.14 -26.25
C SER A 204 -2.14 -9.74 -26.66
N GLY A 205 -1.26 -9.02 -27.37
CA GLY A 205 -1.57 -7.72 -27.96
C GLY A 205 -2.09 -6.70 -26.95
N GLU A 206 -3.13 -5.98 -27.37
CA GLU A 206 -3.67 -4.84 -26.61
C GLU A 206 -4.31 -5.25 -25.28
N HIS A 207 -4.78 -6.49 -25.12
CA HIS A 207 -5.35 -6.96 -23.85
C HIS A 207 -4.34 -6.92 -22.71
N PHE A 208 -3.12 -7.43 -22.96
CA PHE A 208 -2.05 -7.45 -21.97
C PHE A 208 -1.47 -6.05 -21.74
N VAL A 209 -1.24 -5.30 -22.82
CA VAL A 209 -0.74 -3.91 -22.73
C VAL A 209 -1.72 -3.05 -21.93
N ASN A 210 -3.03 -3.19 -22.17
CA ASN A 210 -4.02 -2.43 -21.44
C ASN A 210 -4.06 -2.79 -19.95
N TRP A 211 -3.96 -4.08 -19.62
CA TRP A 211 -3.84 -4.50 -18.23
C TRP A 211 -2.61 -3.92 -17.54
N LEU A 212 -1.46 -3.86 -18.23
CA LEU A 212 -0.25 -3.26 -17.68
C LEU A 212 -0.41 -1.75 -17.39
N ARG A 213 -1.16 -1.01 -18.23
CA ARG A 213 -1.49 0.40 -17.91
C ARG A 213 -2.19 0.53 -16.56
N TYR A 214 -3.12 -0.38 -16.27
CA TYR A 214 -3.79 -0.43 -14.97
C TYR A 214 -2.81 -0.77 -13.84
N VAL A 215 -1.95 -1.77 -14.04
CA VAL A 215 -0.92 -2.16 -13.06
C VAL A 215 0.02 -1.00 -12.73
N ASP A 216 0.49 -0.28 -13.75
CA ASP A 216 1.39 0.85 -13.59
C ASP A 216 0.71 2.01 -12.84
N ALA A 217 -0.54 2.33 -13.19
CA ALA A 217 -1.32 3.34 -12.46
C ALA A 217 -1.47 2.98 -10.98
N VAL A 218 -1.78 1.72 -10.67
CA VAL A 218 -1.91 1.25 -9.29
C VAL A 218 -0.58 1.32 -8.55
N LYS A 219 0.54 0.95 -9.19
CA LYS A 219 1.87 1.03 -8.56
C LYS A 219 2.26 2.46 -8.21
N LEU A 220 1.94 3.43 -9.06
CA LEU A 220 2.21 4.85 -8.82
C LEU A 220 1.47 5.34 -7.56
N VAL A 221 0.16 5.10 -7.46
CA VAL A 221 -0.67 5.67 -6.39
C VAL A 221 -0.68 4.87 -5.07
N THR A 222 -0.04 3.70 -5.07
CA THR A 222 0.12 2.86 -3.87
C THR A 222 1.55 2.86 -3.32
N GLY A 223 2.36 3.81 -3.81
CA GLY A 223 3.62 4.17 -3.20
C GLY A 223 3.44 4.83 -1.82
N PRO A 224 4.49 4.82 -0.99
CA PRO A 224 4.45 5.46 0.33
C PRO A 224 4.40 6.99 0.28
N SER A 225 4.96 7.54 -0.79
CA SER A 225 4.90 8.95 -1.16
C SER A 225 4.48 8.98 -2.61
N ILE A 226 3.62 9.94 -2.95
CA ILE A 226 3.11 10.16 -4.29
C ILE A 226 3.25 11.64 -4.59
N THR A 227 3.77 11.96 -5.76
CA THR A 227 3.84 13.34 -6.26
C THR A 227 2.58 13.68 -7.04
N VAL A 228 2.36 14.97 -7.30
CA VAL A 228 1.27 15.41 -8.20
C VAL A 228 1.47 14.83 -9.60
N GLU A 229 2.72 14.71 -10.07
CA GLU A 229 3.04 14.09 -11.35
C GLU A 229 2.69 12.60 -11.39
N ASP A 230 2.93 11.86 -10.30
CA ASP A 230 2.51 10.46 -10.17
C ASP A 230 0.99 10.33 -10.24
N ILE A 231 0.27 11.23 -9.56
CA ILE A 231 -1.20 11.27 -9.55
C ILE A 231 -1.74 11.54 -10.96
N ASP A 232 -1.19 12.55 -11.66
CA ASP A 232 -1.60 12.91 -13.01
C ASP A 232 -1.31 11.79 -14.01
N THR A 233 -0.14 11.16 -13.90
CA THR A 233 0.24 10.02 -14.74
C THR A 233 -0.68 8.83 -14.50
N ALA A 234 -0.97 8.50 -13.23
CA ALA A 234 -1.86 7.41 -12.89
C ALA A 234 -3.29 7.66 -13.38
N HIS A 235 -3.79 8.90 -13.26
CA HIS A 235 -5.09 9.29 -13.78
C HIS A 235 -5.18 9.09 -15.31
N LEU A 236 -4.17 9.55 -16.06
CA LEU A 236 -4.11 9.34 -17.52
C LEU A 236 -4.05 7.85 -17.89
N LEU A 237 -3.27 7.05 -17.15
CA LEU A 237 -3.20 5.61 -17.36
C LEU A 237 -4.54 4.92 -17.08
N MET A 238 -5.25 5.30 -16.01
CA MET A 238 -6.58 4.76 -15.69
C MET A 238 -7.64 5.16 -16.71
N LYS A 239 -7.58 6.40 -17.22
CA LYS A 239 -8.42 6.88 -18.31
C LYS A 239 -8.23 6.09 -19.59
N ASN A 240 -6.98 5.95 -20.03
CA ASN A 240 -6.65 5.17 -21.22
C ASN A 240 -6.99 3.69 -21.03
N PHE A 241 -6.80 3.15 -19.82
CA PHE A 241 -7.23 1.80 -19.47
C PHE A 241 -8.74 1.62 -19.70
N GLY A 242 -9.56 2.54 -19.18
CA GLY A 242 -11.02 2.53 -19.33
C GLY A 242 -11.47 2.65 -20.78
N LYS A 243 -10.91 3.58 -21.55
CA LYS A 243 -11.22 3.76 -22.98
C LYS A 243 -10.90 2.51 -23.80
N THR A 244 -9.70 1.98 -23.66
CA THR A 244 -9.28 0.76 -24.36
C THR A 244 -10.15 -0.44 -23.96
N CYS A 245 -10.59 -0.49 -22.70
CA CYS A 245 -11.53 -1.47 -22.21
C CYS A 245 -12.89 -1.42 -22.91
N VAL A 246 -13.41 -0.22 -23.22
CA VAL A 246 -14.63 -0.04 -24.02
C VAL A 246 -14.41 -0.51 -25.45
N GLU A 247 -13.27 -0.19 -26.06
CA GLU A 247 -12.92 -0.61 -27.42
C GLU A 247 -12.80 -2.14 -27.54
N LEU A 248 -12.16 -2.78 -26.56
CA LEU A 248 -11.91 -4.23 -26.60
C LEU A 248 -13.13 -5.07 -26.19
N TYR A 249 -13.94 -4.58 -25.24
CA TYR A 249 -14.97 -5.41 -24.58
C TYR A 249 -16.39 -4.80 -24.66
N GLY A 250 -16.54 -3.64 -25.29
CA GLY A 250 -17.82 -2.95 -25.50
C GLY A 250 -18.26 -2.06 -24.33
N GLU A 251 -19.19 -1.16 -24.62
CA GLU A 251 -19.72 -0.14 -23.68
C GLU A 251 -20.40 -0.73 -22.43
N SER A 252 -20.83 -1.99 -22.50
CA SER A 252 -21.45 -2.64 -21.36
C SER A 252 -20.43 -3.13 -20.33
N MET A 253 -19.14 -3.22 -20.65
CA MET A 253 -18.14 -3.77 -19.74
C MET A 253 -17.87 -2.87 -18.52
N PRO A 254 -17.65 -1.55 -18.67
CA PRO A 254 -17.27 -0.67 -17.57
C PRO A 254 -18.21 -0.73 -16.37
N THR A 255 -17.60 -0.71 -15.19
CA THR A 255 -18.31 -0.78 -13.91
C THR A 255 -18.30 0.58 -13.21
N PRO A 256 -19.16 0.78 -12.19
CA PRO A 256 -19.07 1.97 -11.35
C PRO A 256 -17.67 2.16 -10.75
N ASN A 257 -16.96 1.09 -10.40
CA ASN A 257 -15.60 1.18 -9.89
C ASN A 257 -14.63 1.76 -10.94
N MET A 258 -14.77 1.35 -12.20
CA MET A 258 -13.95 1.89 -13.28
C MET A 258 -14.20 3.37 -13.54
N HIS A 259 -15.46 3.81 -13.47
CA HIS A 259 -15.79 5.24 -13.50
C HIS A 259 -15.15 6.00 -12.33
N MET A 260 -15.19 5.43 -11.13
CA MET A 260 -14.58 6.06 -9.95
C MET A 260 -13.05 6.13 -9.99
N HIS A 261 -12.37 5.39 -10.88
CA HIS A 261 -10.93 5.57 -11.08
C HIS A 261 -10.59 7.02 -11.47
N LEU A 262 -11.45 7.67 -12.26
CA LEU A 262 -11.22 9.04 -12.71
C LEU A 262 -11.43 10.07 -11.59
N HIS A 263 -12.07 9.68 -10.48
CA HIS A 263 -12.25 10.50 -9.28
C HIS A 263 -11.25 10.18 -8.14
N LEU A 264 -10.30 9.27 -8.38
CA LEU A 264 -9.25 8.97 -7.40
C LEU A 264 -8.23 10.11 -7.31
N LYS A 265 -8.01 10.85 -8.40
CA LYS A 265 -7.06 11.97 -8.46
C LYS A 265 -7.36 13.00 -7.39
N GLU A 266 -8.61 13.43 -7.27
CA GLU A 266 -9.07 14.40 -6.27
C GLU A 266 -8.88 13.84 -4.86
N SER A 267 -9.15 12.55 -4.67
CA SER A 267 -8.95 11.89 -3.37
C SER A 267 -7.47 11.89 -2.96
N PHE A 268 -6.54 11.65 -3.89
CA PHE A 268 -5.10 11.72 -3.59
C PHE A 268 -4.61 13.14 -3.33
N LEU A 269 -5.13 14.13 -4.06
CA LEU A 269 -4.79 15.54 -3.84
C LEU A 269 -5.30 16.04 -2.47
N ASP A 270 -6.44 15.55 -2.00
CA ASP A 270 -7.05 15.97 -0.75
C ASP A 270 -6.51 15.23 0.49
N PHE A 271 -6.26 13.92 0.36
CA PHE A 271 -5.96 13.03 1.51
C PHE A 271 -4.54 12.46 1.48
N GLY A 272 -3.75 12.75 0.44
CA GLY A 272 -2.39 12.28 0.27
C GLY A 272 -2.32 10.83 -0.21
N PRO A 273 -1.25 10.09 0.11
CA PRO A 273 -1.05 8.70 -0.33
C PRO A 273 -2.19 7.75 0.06
N SER A 274 -2.39 6.68 -0.71
CA SER A 274 -3.42 5.65 -0.43
C SER A 274 -3.43 5.18 1.04
N TYR A 275 -2.25 5.07 1.65
CA TYR A 275 -2.07 4.62 3.03
C TYR A 275 -2.81 5.46 4.07
N SER A 276 -3.03 6.75 3.78
CA SER A 276 -3.67 7.69 4.70
C SER A 276 -5.18 7.47 4.84
N PHE A 277 -5.84 6.87 3.85
CA PHE A 277 -7.31 6.79 3.83
C PHE A 277 -7.90 5.46 3.34
N TRP A 278 -7.07 4.49 2.94
CA TRP A 278 -7.55 3.16 2.57
C TRP A 278 -8.06 2.34 3.76
N LEU A 279 -8.99 1.41 3.51
CA LEU A 279 -9.76 0.78 4.58
C LEU A 279 -9.22 -0.53 5.16
N TYR A 280 -7.99 -0.95 4.83
CA TYR A 280 -7.41 -2.18 5.38
C TYR A 280 -7.37 -2.20 6.92
N GLY A 281 -7.10 -1.06 7.56
CA GLY A 281 -7.09 -0.95 9.03
C GLY A 281 -8.49 -1.14 9.62
N PHE A 282 -9.48 -0.47 9.06
CA PHE A 282 -10.88 -0.58 9.47
C PHE A 282 -11.43 -2.00 9.30
N GLU A 283 -11.10 -2.69 8.20
CA GLU A 283 -11.54 -4.08 8.00
C GLU A 283 -10.91 -5.06 9.00
N ARG A 284 -9.66 -4.83 9.43
CA ARG A 284 -9.05 -5.63 10.50
C ARG A 284 -9.77 -5.42 11.83
N LEU A 285 -10.04 -4.16 12.18
CA LEU A 285 -10.85 -3.84 13.36
C LEU A 285 -12.23 -4.50 13.24
N ASN A 286 -12.88 -4.48 12.07
CA ASN A 286 -14.16 -5.17 11.85
C ASN A 286 -14.05 -6.69 12.09
N GLY A 287 -12.90 -7.28 11.78
CA GLY A 287 -12.57 -8.66 12.12
C GLY A 287 -12.52 -8.87 13.62
N ASP A 288 -11.68 -8.11 14.33
CA ASP A 288 -11.54 -8.19 15.80
C ASP A 288 -12.89 -8.01 16.51
N MET A 289 -13.74 -7.15 15.94
CA MET A 289 -15.05 -6.85 16.49
C MET A 289 -16.10 -7.95 16.26
N LYS A 290 -15.89 -8.85 15.30
CA LYS A 290 -16.78 -10.01 15.12
C LYS A 290 -16.58 -11.07 16.20
N ASP A 291 -15.42 -11.08 16.84
CA ASP A 291 -15.10 -12.04 17.90
C ASP A 291 -15.70 -11.60 19.25
N ILE A 292 -16.29 -10.41 19.29
CA ILE A 292 -17.04 -9.89 20.43
C ILE A 292 -18.35 -10.67 20.58
N ASN A 293 -18.52 -11.34 21.73
CA ASN A 293 -19.79 -11.96 22.06
C ASN A 293 -20.83 -10.89 22.43
N ILE A 294 -21.61 -10.48 21.43
CA ILE A 294 -22.87 -9.76 21.67
C ILE A 294 -23.90 -10.81 22.10
N ASN A 295 -24.23 -10.87 23.39
CA ASN A 295 -25.28 -11.76 23.91
C ASN A 295 -26.71 -11.43 23.38
N PHE A 296 -26.82 -10.70 22.27
CA PHE A 296 -28.04 -10.18 21.62
C PHE A 296 -28.98 -9.39 22.54
N LYS A 297 -28.47 -8.91 23.69
CA LYS A 297 -29.25 -8.18 24.69
C LYS A 297 -29.35 -6.67 24.43
N THR A 298 -28.47 -6.08 23.61
CA THR A 298 -28.50 -4.66 23.24
C THR A 298 -28.26 -4.48 21.75
N GLY A 299 -28.50 -3.27 21.22
CA GLY A 299 -28.20 -2.92 19.83
C GLY A 299 -26.72 -3.10 19.50
N PHE A 300 -26.44 -3.47 18.25
CA PHE A 300 -25.08 -3.66 17.74
C PHE A 300 -24.21 -2.41 17.99
N GLU A 301 -24.76 -1.23 17.72
CA GLU A 301 -24.11 0.07 17.86
C GLU A 301 -23.75 0.39 19.31
N THR A 302 -24.61 0.05 20.27
CA THR A 302 -24.37 0.31 21.70
C THR A 302 -23.30 -0.59 22.28
N THR A 303 -23.33 -1.88 21.93
CA THR A 303 -22.28 -2.83 22.35
C THR A 303 -20.93 -2.40 21.80
N TYR A 304 -20.93 -1.99 20.53
CA TYR A 304 -19.76 -1.49 19.82
C TYR A 304 -19.14 -0.26 20.51
N ALA A 305 -19.93 0.78 20.72
CA ALA A 305 -19.45 2.01 21.35
C ALA A 305 -18.91 1.74 22.76
N THR A 306 -19.59 0.88 23.51
CA THR A 306 -19.17 0.49 24.86
C THR A 306 -17.80 -0.21 24.85
N MET A 307 -17.59 -1.15 23.94
CA MET A 307 -16.32 -1.88 23.88
C MET A 307 -15.17 -1.08 23.31
N PHE A 308 -15.42 -0.23 22.31
CA PHE A 308 -14.42 0.71 21.85
C PHE A 308 -13.95 1.59 23.01
N ILE A 309 -14.88 2.16 23.77
CA ILE A 309 -14.59 2.97 24.96
C ILE A 309 -13.83 2.17 26.02
N GLN A 310 -14.23 0.92 26.29
CA GLN A 310 -13.53 0.04 27.23
C GLN A 310 -12.10 -0.26 26.79
N ASN A 311 -11.86 -0.55 25.51
CA ASN A 311 -10.52 -0.80 24.98
C ASN A 311 -9.63 0.43 25.09
N VAL A 312 -10.15 1.61 24.70
CA VAL A 312 -9.43 2.90 24.84
C VAL A 312 -9.10 3.15 26.31
N HIS A 313 -10.07 3.05 27.21
CA HIS A 313 -9.81 3.24 28.64
C HIS A 313 -8.88 2.19 29.24
N THR A 314 -8.89 0.95 28.75
CA THR A 314 -7.94 -0.08 29.17
C THR A 314 -6.53 0.30 28.73
N GLN A 315 -6.35 0.81 27.51
CA GLN A 315 -5.06 1.33 27.06
C GLN A 315 -4.62 2.54 27.89
N ASP A 316 -5.50 3.52 28.13
CA ASP A 316 -5.22 4.68 28.99
C ASP A 316 -4.80 4.26 30.41
N LEU A 317 -5.46 3.23 30.95
CA LEU A 317 -5.15 2.67 32.27
C LEU A 317 -3.78 1.98 32.26
N VAL A 318 -3.45 1.24 31.20
CA VAL A 318 -2.13 0.60 31.00
C VAL A 318 -1.02 1.64 30.87
N TYR A 319 -1.23 2.71 30.09
CA TYR A 319 -0.30 3.83 29.99
C TYR A 319 -0.13 4.54 31.35
N SER A 320 -1.23 4.74 32.08
CA SER A 320 -1.20 5.35 33.41
C SER A 320 -0.47 4.46 34.43
N LEU A 321 -0.58 3.13 34.30
CA LEU A 321 0.14 2.17 35.14
C LEU A 321 1.66 2.29 34.98
N HIS A 322 2.17 2.63 33.79
CA HIS A 322 3.61 2.88 33.58
C HIS A 322 4.15 4.02 34.48
N SER A 323 3.30 4.99 34.86
CA SER A 323 3.67 6.07 35.79
C SER A 323 3.69 5.65 37.27
N PHE A 324 3.06 4.52 37.61
CA PHE A 324 2.98 3.98 38.97
C PHE A 324 4.03 2.91 39.28
N ILE A 325 4.68 2.32 38.26
CA ILE A 325 5.61 1.20 38.45
C ILE A 325 7.00 1.73 38.83
N ASN A 326 7.20 1.90 40.12
CA ASN A 326 8.50 2.14 40.74
C ASN A 326 8.74 1.06 41.83
N SER A 327 8.65 -0.23 41.49
CA SER A 327 8.87 -1.30 42.47
C SER A 327 9.63 -2.53 41.93
N THR A 328 10.55 -2.99 42.75
CA THR A 328 11.53 -4.07 42.57
C THR A 328 10.93 -5.47 42.78
N ASN A 329 9.88 -5.85 42.04
CA ASN A 329 9.23 -7.17 42.21
C ASN A 329 9.27 -7.99 40.90
N GLU A 330 9.78 -9.23 40.96
CA GLU A 330 10.06 -10.07 39.78
C GLU A 330 8.80 -10.44 38.97
N ASP A 331 7.64 -10.56 39.62
CA ASP A 331 6.36 -10.83 38.93
C ASP A 331 5.89 -9.64 38.06
N MET A 332 6.33 -8.42 38.37
CA MET A 332 6.01 -7.22 37.58
C MET A 332 6.87 -7.10 36.33
N LEU A 333 8.02 -7.77 36.25
CA LEU A 333 8.91 -7.77 35.08
C LEU A 333 8.28 -8.50 33.88
N LEU A 334 7.41 -9.48 34.14
CA LEU A 334 6.62 -10.17 33.13
C LEU A 334 5.51 -9.26 32.57
N LEU A 335 4.94 -8.40 33.41
CA LEU A 335 3.95 -7.40 33.00
C LEU A 335 4.60 -6.27 32.18
N THR A 336 5.79 -5.80 32.58
CA THR A 336 6.55 -4.79 31.81
C THR A 336 6.93 -5.31 30.43
N LYS A 337 7.37 -6.56 30.30
CA LYS A 337 7.63 -7.19 28.99
C LYS A 337 6.40 -7.32 28.11
N PHE A 338 5.24 -7.55 28.72
CA PHE A 338 3.96 -7.61 27.99
C PHE A 338 3.47 -6.21 27.57
N ILE A 339 3.78 -5.18 28.36
CA ILE A 339 3.48 -3.77 28.08
C ILE A 339 4.42 -3.19 27.01
N GLU A 340 5.71 -3.56 27.02
CA GLU A 340 6.69 -3.22 25.97
C GLU A 340 6.30 -3.83 24.60
N GLU A 341 5.68 -5.02 24.58
CA GLU A 341 5.15 -5.64 23.34
C GLU A 341 3.92 -4.91 22.74
N ILE A 342 3.23 -4.07 23.52
CA ILE A 342 1.98 -3.40 23.11
C ILE A 342 2.16 -1.87 22.96
N GLY A 343 3.13 -1.25 23.64
CA GLY A 343 3.19 0.21 23.84
C GLY A 343 4.34 0.98 23.16
N GLU A 344 5.31 0.35 22.48
CA GLU A 344 6.42 1.10 21.87
C GLU A 344 6.07 1.72 20.50
N VAL A 345 5.28 2.79 20.51
CA VAL A 345 5.44 3.90 19.56
C VAL A 345 5.25 5.19 20.35
N THR A 346 6.23 6.09 20.25
CA THR A 346 6.27 7.42 20.88
C THR A 346 6.65 7.45 22.37
N ASN A 347 7.94 7.37 22.66
CA ASN A 347 8.63 8.35 23.52
C ASN A 347 10.15 8.10 23.43
N ASP A 348 10.85 9.00 22.75
CA ASP A 348 12.31 8.97 22.64
C ASP A 348 12.90 10.01 23.61
N GLU A 349 13.23 9.57 24.83
CA GLU A 349 14.00 10.35 25.82
C GLU A 349 15.52 10.16 25.65
N SER A 350 16.01 9.56 24.54
CA SER A 350 17.42 9.12 24.45
C SER A 350 18.44 10.21 24.04
N GLY A 351 18.01 11.44 23.75
CA GLY A 351 18.92 12.52 23.35
C GLY A 351 19.62 12.30 22.00
N LEU A 352 19.14 11.36 21.18
CA LEU A 352 19.52 11.22 19.78
C LEU A 352 18.77 12.23 18.92
N THR A 353 19.31 12.57 17.75
CA THR A 353 18.58 13.34 16.74
C THR A 353 17.25 12.65 16.42
N PRO A 354 16.10 13.34 16.49
CA PRO A 354 14.80 12.71 16.26
C PRO A 354 14.70 12.11 14.87
N PHE A 355 14.00 10.98 14.75
CA PHE A 355 13.73 10.34 13.46
C PHE A 355 12.99 11.31 12.52
N ASP A 356 13.57 11.56 11.35
CA ASP A 356 12.99 12.39 10.30
C ASP A 356 12.35 11.50 9.23
N TYR A 357 11.01 11.46 9.25
CA TYR A 357 10.21 10.67 8.32
C TYR A 357 10.41 11.11 6.86
N SER A 358 10.41 12.42 6.58
CA SER A 358 10.56 12.93 5.20
C SER A 358 11.91 12.53 4.64
N ARG A 359 12.98 12.71 5.43
CA ARG A 359 14.33 12.33 5.05
C ARG A 359 14.46 10.82 4.80
N PHE A 360 13.75 9.98 5.57
CA PHE A 360 13.74 8.54 5.35
C PHE A 360 13.06 8.15 4.03
N ILE A 361 11.93 8.80 3.71
CA ILE A 361 11.18 8.56 2.47
C ILE A 361 11.97 9.01 1.24
N ASP A 362 12.61 10.18 1.32
CA ASP A 362 13.36 10.77 0.20
C ASP A 362 14.76 10.16 0.04
N GLY A 363 15.34 9.63 1.11
CA GLY A 363 16.71 9.09 1.16
C GLY A 363 17.11 8.17 -0.01
N PRO A 364 16.27 7.22 -0.43
CA PRO A 364 16.49 6.36 -1.59
C PRO A 364 16.62 7.09 -2.93
N SER A 365 15.97 8.25 -3.09
CA SER A 365 15.94 9.06 -4.31
C SER A 365 16.97 10.19 -4.30
N LEU A 366 17.52 10.53 -3.12
CA LEU A 366 18.52 11.59 -2.99
C LEU A 366 19.87 11.12 -3.56
N PHE A 367 20.22 11.64 -4.74
CA PHE A 367 21.50 11.38 -5.42
C PHE A 367 22.72 11.92 -4.65
N ASN A 368 22.52 12.90 -3.76
CA ASN A 368 23.59 13.53 -2.99
C ASN A 368 23.91 12.77 -1.68
N SER A 369 25.13 12.96 -1.18
CA SER A 369 25.77 12.23 -0.07
C SER A 369 25.20 12.51 1.33
N THR A 370 23.94 12.92 1.46
CA THR A 370 23.35 13.24 2.78
C THR A 370 23.00 11.99 3.56
N ILE A 371 22.64 10.89 2.89
CA ILE A 371 22.36 9.61 3.52
C ILE A 371 23.62 8.77 3.57
N THR A 372 24.22 8.68 4.75
CA THR A 372 25.48 7.96 4.99
C THR A 372 25.29 6.64 5.73
N GLY A 373 24.07 6.35 6.20
CA GLY A 373 23.73 5.19 7.02
C GLY A 373 23.83 5.46 8.51
N SER A 374 24.22 6.67 8.94
CA SER A 374 24.23 7.08 10.36
C SER A 374 22.94 7.79 10.79
N GLU A 375 21.97 7.90 9.88
CA GLU A 375 20.67 8.46 10.20
C GLU A 375 19.90 7.54 11.16
N PRO A 376 19.07 8.10 12.05
CA PRO A 376 18.17 7.31 12.88
C PRO A 376 17.31 6.36 12.05
N LEU A 377 17.09 5.16 12.57
CA LEU A 377 16.09 4.23 12.02
C LEU A 377 14.70 4.61 12.55
N PRO A 378 13.62 4.20 11.86
CA PRO A 378 12.28 4.31 12.40
C PRO A 378 12.18 3.65 13.79
N PRO A 379 11.44 4.24 14.76
CA PRO A 379 11.27 3.62 16.08
C PRO A 379 10.77 2.17 16.00
N THR A 380 9.86 1.89 15.06
CA THR A 380 9.31 0.54 14.79
C THR A 380 10.34 -0.49 14.31
N SER A 381 11.57 -0.08 14.01
CA SER A 381 12.66 -0.98 13.65
C SER A 381 13.31 -1.65 14.85
N TYR A 382 13.06 -1.15 16.05
CA TYR A 382 13.61 -1.65 17.30
C TYR A 382 12.66 -2.61 18.04
N PRO A 383 13.20 -3.47 18.92
CA PRO A 383 14.62 -3.75 19.13
C PRO A 383 15.24 -4.58 17.99
N LEU A 384 16.47 -4.22 17.58
CA LEU A 384 17.23 -5.01 16.61
C LEU A 384 17.76 -6.29 17.27
N LYS A 385 17.47 -7.43 16.64
CA LYS A 385 17.92 -8.75 17.12
C LYS A 385 19.30 -9.10 16.57
N PHE A 386 20.35 -8.64 17.26
CA PHE A 386 21.74 -8.89 16.90
C PHE A 386 22.17 -10.34 17.10
N ASN A 387 23.12 -10.80 16.28
CA ASN A 387 23.81 -12.06 16.52
C ASN A 387 24.66 -11.95 17.80
N LYS A 388 24.61 -12.98 18.66
CA LYS A 388 25.28 -12.98 19.97
C LYS A 388 26.81 -13.09 19.92
N LYS A 389 27.38 -13.44 18.77
CA LYS A 389 28.82 -13.65 18.61
C LYS A 389 29.44 -12.39 18.02
N THR A 390 30.60 -12.01 18.51
CA THR A 390 31.45 -11.01 17.85
C THR A 390 31.87 -11.54 16.49
N GLU A 391 31.66 -10.75 15.44
CA GLU A 391 31.93 -11.13 14.06
C GLU A 391 32.99 -10.20 13.47
N LEU A 392 33.98 -10.81 12.81
CA LEU A 392 34.98 -10.11 12.04
C LEU A 392 34.54 -10.05 10.59
N ILE A 393 34.56 -8.85 10.01
CA ILE A 393 34.32 -8.68 8.58
C ILE A 393 35.47 -9.30 7.78
N CYS A 394 35.15 -10.07 6.73
CA CYS A 394 36.18 -10.69 5.90
C CYS A 394 36.94 -9.61 5.09
N HIS A 395 38.15 -9.94 4.63
CA HIS A 395 39.05 -8.99 3.98
C HIS A 395 38.42 -8.27 2.77
N GLU A 396 37.74 -9.01 1.88
CA GLU A 396 37.09 -8.44 0.70
C GLU A 396 35.97 -7.45 1.07
N HIS A 397 35.17 -7.77 2.08
CA HIS A 397 34.08 -6.90 2.55
C HIS A 397 34.62 -5.71 3.36
N TYR A 398 35.74 -5.89 4.07
CA TYR A 398 36.45 -4.81 4.75
C TYR A 398 36.93 -3.75 3.75
N ASP A 399 37.54 -4.18 2.64
CA ASP A 399 38.01 -3.25 1.61
C ASP A 399 36.83 -2.48 0.98
N ALA A 400 35.69 -3.13 0.78
CA ALA A 400 34.47 -2.46 0.35
C ALA A 400 33.99 -1.40 1.35
N LEU A 401 33.97 -1.73 2.65
CA LEU A 401 33.59 -0.81 3.74
C LEU A 401 34.55 0.37 3.86
N LYS A 402 35.86 0.10 3.80
CA LYS A 402 36.90 1.13 3.80
C LYS A 402 36.71 2.09 2.62
N ASN A 403 36.53 1.56 1.42
CA ASN A 403 36.30 2.37 0.22
C ASN A 403 34.99 3.17 0.30
N TYR A 404 33.95 2.62 0.92
CA TYR A 404 32.71 3.34 1.20
C TYR A 404 32.96 4.56 2.09
N TYR A 405 33.62 4.38 3.23
CA TYR A 405 33.93 5.49 4.14
C TYR A 405 34.86 6.53 3.50
N MET A 406 35.88 6.09 2.75
CA MET A 406 36.77 7.00 2.02
C MET A 406 36.01 7.87 1.03
N ASN A 407 35.04 7.30 0.31
CA ASN A 407 34.21 8.05 -0.63
C ASN A 407 33.20 8.98 0.06
N THR A 408 32.68 8.56 1.22
CA THR A 408 31.60 9.28 1.92
C THR A 408 32.12 10.46 2.76
N TYR A 409 33.31 10.31 3.36
CA TYR A 409 33.87 11.26 4.33
C TYR A 409 35.20 11.91 3.87
N ALA A 410 35.57 11.84 2.58
CA ALA A 410 36.80 12.49 2.10
C ALA A 410 36.79 14.02 2.36
N PRO A 411 37.91 14.61 2.85
CA PRO A 411 39.23 14.03 3.00
C PRO A 411 39.57 13.52 4.42
N MET A 412 38.59 13.30 5.33
CA MET A 412 38.84 12.94 6.74
C MET A 412 39.41 11.52 6.99
N THR A 413 39.73 10.75 5.94
CA THR A 413 39.97 9.30 6.02
C THR A 413 41.40 8.85 5.75
N THR A 414 42.36 9.74 5.49
CA THR A 414 43.73 9.31 5.16
C THR A 414 44.49 8.64 6.31
N ASN A 415 44.03 8.75 7.57
CA ASN A 415 44.70 8.15 8.74
C ASN A 415 43.74 7.57 9.83
N THR A 416 42.45 7.43 9.56
CA THR A 416 41.48 6.98 10.57
C THR A 416 41.41 5.45 10.60
N TYR A 417 41.66 4.84 11.76
CA TYR A 417 41.49 3.40 11.97
C TYR A 417 40.02 3.00 11.77
N ILE A 418 39.78 2.00 10.92
CA ILE A 418 38.46 1.42 10.69
C ILE A 418 38.47 0.04 11.33
N ASP A 419 37.59 -0.17 12.32
CA ASP A 419 37.45 -1.43 13.03
C ASP A 419 37.06 -2.57 12.07
N THR A 420 37.52 -3.77 12.36
CA THR A 420 37.14 -4.99 11.63
C THR A 420 35.93 -5.68 12.25
N THR A 421 35.49 -5.23 13.42
CA THR A 421 34.38 -5.80 14.16
C THR A 421 33.07 -5.23 13.65
N ILE A 422 32.11 -6.11 13.35
CA ILE A 422 30.75 -5.72 12.97
C ILE A 422 29.73 -6.40 13.90
N HIS A 423 28.57 -5.78 14.04
CA HIS A 423 27.43 -6.38 14.72
C HIS A 423 26.33 -6.69 13.72
N SER A 424 26.24 -7.94 13.27
CA SER A 424 25.23 -8.31 12.28
C SER A 424 23.87 -8.68 12.88
N PHE A 425 22.85 -8.56 12.05
CA PHE A 425 21.49 -8.99 12.33
C PHE A 425 20.83 -9.52 11.05
N LYS A 426 19.84 -10.40 11.21
CA LYS A 426 19.24 -11.13 10.07
C LYS A 426 18.05 -10.43 9.43
N LYS A 427 17.33 -9.59 10.17
CA LYS A 427 16.04 -9.03 9.76
C LYS A 427 15.86 -7.64 10.30
N ILE A 428 15.17 -6.80 9.54
CA ILE A 428 14.78 -5.46 9.94
C ILE A 428 13.42 -5.12 9.36
N THR A 429 12.60 -4.42 10.12
CA THR A 429 11.33 -3.86 9.66
C THR A 429 11.48 -2.35 9.57
N LEU A 430 11.28 -1.78 8.39
CA LEU A 430 11.36 -0.34 8.15
C LEU A 430 9.96 0.18 7.83
N LEU A 431 9.36 0.91 8.77
CA LEU A 431 7.98 1.42 8.66
C LEU A 431 6.98 0.34 8.20
N GLY A 432 7.09 -0.87 8.76
CA GLY A 432 6.24 -2.01 8.40
C GLY A 432 6.70 -2.86 7.20
N GLN A 433 7.70 -2.42 6.42
CA GLN A 433 8.32 -3.25 5.38
C GLN A 433 9.43 -4.11 5.99
N LEU A 434 9.24 -5.43 6.03
CA LEU A 434 10.29 -6.34 6.49
C LEU A 434 11.30 -6.65 5.37
N TYR A 435 12.58 -6.62 5.71
CA TYR A 435 13.70 -7.10 4.91
C TYR A 435 14.47 -8.16 5.70
N GLN A 436 15.05 -9.12 4.98
CA GLN A 436 15.79 -10.20 5.61
C GLN A 436 17.04 -10.59 4.81
N SER A 437 18.04 -11.10 5.51
CA SER A 437 19.24 -11.69 4.91
C SER A 437 18.92 -12.95 4.12
N ALA A 438 19.66 -13.21 3.04
CA ALA A 438 19.71 -14.52 2.41
C ALA A 438 20.21 -15.56 3.43
N SER A 439 19.51 -16.68 3.59
CA SER A 439 19.97 -17.76 4.48
C SER A 439 20.84 -18.78 3.75
N ASP A 440 20.67 -18.94 2.43
CA ASP A 440 21.37 -19.88 1.56
C ASP A 440 21.44 -19.33 0.12
N ASN A 441 22.33 -19.86 -0.72
CA ASN A 441 22.42 -19.52 -2.18
C ASN A 441 21.19 -19.93 -3.01
N SER A 442 20.12 -20.42 -2.38
CA SER A 442 18.85 -20.72 -3.05
C SER A 442 17.98 -19.47 -3.17
N LEU A 443 17.46 -19.22 -4.36
CA LEU A 443 16.53 -18.10 -4.64
C LEU A 443 15.28 -18.13 -3.73
N SER A 444 14.81 -19.31 -3.29
CA SER A 444 13.58 -19.46 -2.53
C SER A 444 13.70 -19.31 -1.00
N SER A 445 14.93 -19.32 -0.46
CA SER A 445 15.16 -19.38 0.99
C SER A 445 14.79 -18.08 1.72
N SER A 446 14.98 -16.94 1.06
CA SER A 446 14.74 -15.62 1.64
C SER A 446 13.98 -14.66 0.71
N PRO A 447 12.65 -14.77 0.58
CA PRO A 447 11.88 -13.93 -0.35
C PRO A 447 11.97 -12.41 -0.11
N SER A 448 12.15 -11.96 1.13
CA SER A 448 12.31 -10.54 1.47
C SER A 448 13.78 -10.06 1.46
N SER A 449 14.69 -10.77 0.79
CA SER A 449 16.08 -10.32 0.60
C SER A 449 16.31 -9.59 -0.73
N PHE A 450 15.39 -9.70 -1.68
CA PHE A 450 15.50 -9.06 -2.99
C PHE A 450 15.06 -7.60 -2.92
N ILE A 451 15.97 -6.72 -3.31
CA ILE A 451 15.76 -5.28 -3.29
C ILE A 451 16.21 -4.64 -4.59
N GLN A 452 15.68 -3.46 -4.83
CA GLN A 452 16.16 -2.51 -5.79
C GLN A 452 16.77 -1.33 -5.06
N ALA A 453 17.86 -0.75 -5.57
CA ALA A 453 18.42 0.50 -5.09
C ALA A 453 19.03 1.31 -6.23
N ILE A 454 19.20 2.62 -6.04
CA ILE A 454 19.97 3.47 -6.95
C ILE A 454 21.45 3.30 -6.61
N VAL A 455 22.22 2.77 -7.56
CA VAL A 455 23.65 2.50 -7.44
C VAL A 455 24.34 3.01 -8.70
N ASP A 456 25.32 3.91 -8.55
CA ASP A 456 25.96 4.64 -9.66
C ASP A 456 24.95 5.31 -10.59
N ASN A 457 23.97 6.03 -10.03
CA ASN A 457 22.89 6.71 -10.76
C ASN A 457 22.03 5.78 -11.62
N GLN A 458 22.02 4.48 -11.34
CA GLN A 458 21.21 3.49 -12.05
C GLN A 458 20.41 2.65 -11.05
N LEU A 459 19.14 2.37 -11.36
CA LEU A 459 18.37 1.37 -10.64
C LEU A 459 18.99 -0.01 -10.85
N ARG A 460 19.35 -0.68 -9.77
CA ARG A 460 19.90 -2.05 -9.79
C ARG A 460 19.13 -2.97 -8.87
N ILE A 461 19.06 -4.23 -9.25
CA ILE A 461 18.53 -5.30 -8.41
C ILE A 461 19.65 -6.03 -7.69
N GLY A 462 19.44 -6.32 -6.41
CA GLY A 462 20.39 -7.04 -5.57
C GLY A 462 19.71 -7.92 -4.55
N GLN A 463 20.49 -8.83 -3.98
CA GLN A 463 20.06 -9.69 -2.87
C GLN A 463 20.86 -9.31 -1.61
N ILE A 464 20.15 -9.06 -0.51
CA ILE A 464 20.76 -8.75 0.78
C ILE A 464 21.40 -10.02 1.34
N SER A 465 22.71 -9.98 1.56
CA SER A 465 23.46 -11.09 2.17
C SER A 465 23.32 -11.08 3.68
N TYR A 466 23.53 -9.92 4.31
CA TYR A 466 23.34 -9.70 5.74
C TYR A 466 23.23 -8.20 6.04
N PHE A 467 22.72 -7.86 7.23
CA PHE A 467 22.77 -6.50 7.75
C PHE A 467 23.80 -6.41 8.86
N PHE A 468 24.37 -5.22 9.05
CA PHE A 468 25.30 -4.99 10.14
C PHE A 468 25.31 -3.54 10.58
N THR A 469 25.69 -3.33 11.84
CA THR A 469 26.12 -2.02 12.32
C THR A 469 27.63 -1.96 12.42
N HIS A 470 28.17 -0.76 12.21
CA HIS A 470 29.59 -0.48 12.33
C HIS A 470 29.78 0.94 12.86
N SER A 471 30.68 1.11 13.83
CA SER A 471 30.98 2.40 14.43
C SER A 471 32.13 3.06 13.68
N PHE A 472 31.94 4.30 13.23
CA PHE A 472 33.00 5.07 12.59
C PHE A 472 32.92 6.55 13.00
N GLY A 473 34.02 7.07 13.56
CA GLY A 473 34.01 8.36 14.24
C GLY A 473 33.13 8.32 15.49
N ASN A 474 32.22 9.28 15.62
CA ASN A 474 31.26 9.35 16.73
C ASN A 474 29.88 8.76 16.39
N ASN A 475 29.74 8.14 15.22
CA ASN A 475 28.46 7.69 14.70
C ASN A 475 28.41 6.17 14.55
N THR A 476 27.23 5.59 14.80
CA THR A 476 26.90 4.22 14.43
C THR A 476 26.22 4.23 13.06
N HIS A 477 26.70 3.41 12.14
CA HIS A 477 26.12 3.25 10.81
C HIS A 477 25.34 1.94 10.69
N TYR A 478 24.26 1.95 9.91
CA TYR A 478 23.39 0.82 9.61
C TYR A 478 23.46 0.47 8.13
N PHE A 479 24.02 -0.70 7.82
CA PHE A 479 24.26 -1.14 6.45
C PHE A 479 23.57 -2.47 6.14
N ALA A 480 23.21 -2.63 4.86
CA ALA A 480 22.99 -3.90 4.22
C ALA A 480 24.20 -4.21 3.33
N PHE A 481 24.75 -5.42 3.47
CA PHE A 481 25.67 -5.94 2.47
C PHE A 481 24.85 -6.56 1.33
N VAL A 482 25.02 -6.05 0.11
CA VAL A 482 24.18 -6.41 -1.04
C VAL A 482 25.02 -7.00 -2.17
N ASN A 483 24.60 -8.18 -2.62
CA ASN A 483 25.10 -8.81 -3.83
C ASN A 483 24.28 -8.33 -5.04
N TRP A 484 24.89 -7.52 -5.91
CA TRP A 484 24.22 -6.95 -7.08
C TRP A 484 24.25 -7.91 -8.26
N TYR A 485 23.11 -8.11 -8.92
CA TYR A 485 23.04 -8.96 -10.12
C TYR A 485 23.70 -8.28 -11.34
N SER A 486 24.26 -9.11 -12.22
CA SER A 486 24.84 -8.66 -13.49
C SER A 486 23.75 -8.47 -14.54
N HIS A 487 23.92 -7.48 -15.44
CA HIS A 487 22.99 -7.30 -16.55
C HIS A 487 22.99 -8.52 -17.47
N ALA A 488 21.81 -8.82 -18.02
CA ALA A 488 21.71 -9.73 -19.15
C ALA A 488 22.61 -9.26 -20.30
N THR A 489 23.30 -10.20 -20.95
CA THR A 489 24.14 -9.89 -22.12
C THR A 489 23.35 -9.68 -23.40
N GLN A 490 22.12 -10.18 -23.44
CA GLN A 490 21.22 -10.07 -24.58
C GLN A 490 20.03 -9.20 -24.22
N HIS A 491 19.52 -8.47 -25.21
CA HIS A 491 18.26 -7.75 -25.09
C HIS A 491 17.10 -8.73 -25.20
N PHE A 492 16.05 -8.52 -24.41
CA PHE A 492 14.84 -9.37 -24.42
C PHE A 492 13.61 -8.52 -24.76
N PRO A 493 13.35 -8.26 -26.06
CA PRO A 493 12.23 -7.41 -26.50
C PRO A 493 10.87 -7.82 -25.95
N THR A 494 10.69 -9.12 -25.68
CA THR A 494 9.46 -9.68 -25.12
C THR A 494 9.03 -9.02 -23.80
N PHE A 495 9.97 -8.47 -23.01
CA PHE A 495 9.69 -7.83 -21.72
C PHE A 495 9.68 -6.30 -21.76
N ASP A 496 9.92 -5.69 -22.93
CA ASP A 496 9.90 -4.24 -23.09
C ASP A 496 8.51 -3.68 -22.72
N GLY A 497 8.50 -2.59 -21.94
CA GLY A 497 7.27 -1.95 -21.47
C GLY A 497 6.48 -2.73 -20.40
N THR A 498 6.96 -3.89 -19.93
CA THR A 498 6.25 -4.69 -18.91
C THR A 498 6.63 -4.36 -17.46
N GLY A 499 7.66 -3.54 -17.27
CA GLY A 499 8.32 -3.33 -15.98
C GLY A 499 9.16 -4.52 -15.50
N ILE A 500 9.09 -5.67 -16.16
CA ILE A 500 9.94 -6.84 -15.89
C ILE A 500 11.32 -6.59 -16.49
N GLN A 501 12.35 -6.76 -15.68
CA GLN A 501 13.74 -6.67 -16.10
C GLN A 501 14.39 -8.06 -16.09
N VAL A 502 15.33 -8.28 -17.01
CA VAL A 502 16.07 -9.54 -17.11
C VAL A 502 17.51 -9.33 -16.63
N TRP A 503 17.95 -10.19 -15.72
CA TRP A 503 19.29 -10.16 -15.14
C TRP A 503 19.94 -11.53 -15.23
N LYS A 504 21.27 -11.58 -15.30
CA LYS A 504 21.97 -12.86 -15.14
C LYS A 504 21.84 -13.29 -13.68
N ASN A 505 21.64 -14.58 -13.45
CA ASN A 505 21.71 -15.18 -12.12
C ASN A 505 23.18 -15.32 -11.67
N GLN A 506 23.89 -14.20 -11.63
CA GLN A 506 25.29 -14.08 -11.29
C GLN A 506 25.54 -12.71 -10.68
N TYR A 507 26.19 -12.70 -9.51
CA TYR A 507 26.57 -11.47 -8.83
C TYR A 507 27.77 -10.79 -9.49
N LYS A 508 27.77 -9.46 -9.47
CA LYS A 508 28.97 -8.67 -9.72
C LYS A 508 29.98 -8.89 -8.59
N PRO A 509 31.30 -8.71 -8.87
CA PRO A 509 32.32 -8.71 -7.82
C PRO A 509 32.00 -7.71 -6.72
N VAL A 510 32.42 -8.03 -5.49
CA VAL A 510 32.26 -7.14 -4.34
C VAL A 510 32.99 -5.82 -4.61
N SER A 511 32.35 -4.72 -4.23
CA SER A 511 32.93 -3.37 -4.34
C SER A 511 32.33 -2.47 -3.25
N ARG A 512 32.76 -1.20 -3.20
CA ARG A 512 32.15 -0.20 -2.29
C ARG A 512 30.62 -0.14 -2.40
N LEU A 513 30.07 -0.47 -3.56
CA LEU A 513 28.64 -0.42 -3.86
C LEU A 513 27.86 -1.54 -3.16
N SER A 514 28.54 -2.60 -2.74
CA SER A 514 27.95 -3.67 -1.93
C SER A 514 27.63 -3.20 -0.51
N ILE A 515 28.19 -2.08 -0.05
CA ILE A 515 27.86 -1.45 1.23
C ILE A 515 26.74 -0.43 0.99
N LEU A 516 25.52 -0.81 1.32
CA LEU A 516 24.34 0.02 1.13
C LEU A 516 23.81 0.52 2.48
N PRO A 517 23.77 1.84 2.74
CA PRO A 517 22.96 2.40 3.82
C PRO A 517 21.53 1.85 3.77
N ILE A 518 21.01 1.34 4.87
CA ILE A 518 19.67 0.73 4.89
C ILE A 518 18.59 1.71 4.41
N HIS A 519 18.76 3.01 4.69
CA HIS A 519 17.93 4.11 4.24
C HIS A 519 17.89 4.30 2.72
N ARG A 520 18.83 3.72 1.97
CA ARG A 520 18.90 3.77 0.49
C ARG A 520 18.24 2.59 -0.21
N ILE A 521 17.67 1.63 0.51
CA ILE A 521 16.88 0.56 -0.11
C ILE A 521 15.70 1.19 -0.84
N TYR A 522 15.59 1.01 -2.16
CA TYR A 522 14.63 1.72 -3.02
C TYR A 522 13.29 1.00 -3.19
N ASN A 523 13.24 -0.31 -3.38
CA ASN A 523 11.98 -1.06 -3.42
C ASN A 523 12.27 -2.53 -3.10
N PRO A 524 11.33 -3.27 -2.49
CA PRO A 524 11.39 -4.71 -2.55
C PRO A 524 11.12 -5.19 -3.99
N ALA A 525 11.54 -6.40 -4.33
CA ALA A 525 11.33 -6.96 -5.67
C ALA A 525 10.79 -8.38 -5.65
N ALA A 526 9.95 -8.70 -6.64
CA ALA A 526 9.63 -10.07 -7.00
C ALA A 526 10.69 -10.62 -7.96
N VAL A 527 11.01 -11.90 -7.83
CA VAL A 527 12.00 -12.59 -8.65
C VAL A 527 11.43 -13.92 -9.16
N LYS A 528 11.68 -14.24 -10.43
CA LYS A 528 11.31 -15.52 -11.03
C LYS A 528 12.52 -16.08 -11.80
N PRO A 529 12.93 -17.34 -11.57
CA PRO A 529 13.94 -18.00 -12.40
C PRO A 529 13.55 -17.98 -13.89
N TYR A 530 14.53 -17.87 -14.76
CA TYR A 530 14.33 -17.84 -16.21
C TYR A 530 15.38 -18.65 -16.94
N ILE A 531 15.15 -18.88 -18.24
CA ILE A 531 16.02 -19.66 -19.11
C ILE A 531 17.44 -19.08 -19.18
N ASP A 532 18.40 -19.92 -19.58
CA ASP A 532 19.81 -19.56 -19.76
C ASP A 532 20.48 -18.96 -18.51
N ASN A 533 20.10 -19.46 -17.33
CA ASN A 533 20.58 -18.97 -16.03
C ASN A 533 20.35 -17.46 -15.84
N ASN A 534 19.22 -16.96 -16.33
CA ASN A 534 18.74 -15.60 -16.06
C ASN A 534 17.66 -15.61 -14.97
N ILE A 535 17.34 -14.43 -14.46
CA ILE A 535 16.21 -14.17 -13.58
C ILE A 535 15.39 -13.02 -14.15
N LEU A 536 14.07 -13.11 -14.01
CA LEU A 536 13.16 -12.00 -14.21
C LEU A 536 12.92 -11.32 -12.88
N THR A 537 12.92 -9.99 -12.87
CA THR A 537 12.71 -9.20 -11.67
C THR A 537 11.66 -8.13 -11.90
N LEU A 538 10.81 -7.89 -10.92
CA LEU A 538 9.78 -6.85 -10.96
C LEU A 538 9.85 -6.04 -9.66
N SER A 539 10.04 -4.73 -9.80
CA SER A 539 9.99 -3.82 -8.66
C SER A 539 8.56 -3.71 -8.13
N LEU A 540 8.43 -3.75 -6.81
CA LEU A 540 7.15 -3.71 -6.11
C LEU A 540 7.08 -2.45 -5.23
N PRO A 541 5.91 -1.81 -5.09
CA PRO A 541 5.75 -0.69 -4.17
C PRO A 541 6.16 -1.07 -2.74
N ARG A 542 6.84 -0.17 -2.03
CA ARG A 542 7.11 -0.37 -0.60
C ARG A 542 5.81 -0.33 0.19
N LYS A 543 5.70 -1.21 1.20
CA LYS A 543 4.64 -1.15 2.20
C LYS A 543 5.07 -0.23 3.34
N ILE A 544 4.40 0.90 3.53
CA ILE A 544 4.71 1.81 4.63
C ILE A 544 3.47 1.98 5.49
N TYR A 545 3.53 1.48 6.72
CA TYR A 545 2.52 1.76 7.73
C TYR A 545 2.96 2.98 8.53
N MET A 546 2.05 3.95 8.63
CA MET A 546 2.16 5.05 9.59
C MET A 546 1.54 4.63 10.91
#